data_AF-A0A2D8MTB3-F1
#
_entry.id   AF-A0A2D8MTB3-F1
#
_cell.length_a   1.000
_cell.length_b   1.000
_cell.length_c   1.000
_cell.angle_alpha   90.00
_cell.angle_beta   90.00
_cell.angle_gamma   90.00
#
_symmetry.space_group_name_H-M   'P 1'
#
loop_
_entity.id
_entity.type
_entity.pdbx_description
1 polymer ?
#
loop_
_entity_poly.entity_id
_entity_poly.type
_entity_poly.pdbx_seq_one_letter_code
_entity_poly.pdbx_strand_id
1 'polypeptide(L)'
;MSKNSKEILSKLISNGIEVKLHEDHPVIYSKNKIDPVMYNLAKKHREGITRILIKEKNDLLKLYYKSSGTSKLFYRIILEEKYNLKFLD
;
A
#
# COMPACT_ATOMS: atom_id res chain seq x y z
N MET A 1 -9.00 2.30 -14.60
CA MET A 1 -8.72 1.33 -13.51
C MET A 1 -9.96 0.48 -13.31
N SER A 2 -9.84 -0.85 -13.11
CA SER A 2 -11.05 -1.63 -12.82
C SER A 2 -11.57 -1.23 -11.44
N LYS A 3 -12.80 -0.69 -11.40
CA LYS A 3 -13.50 -0.25 -10.17
C LYS A 3 -13.41 -1.30 -9.06
N ASN A 4 -13.41 -2.57 -9.47
CA ASN A 4 -13.29 -3.76 -8.64
C ASN A 4 -12.02 -3.79 -7.76
N SER A 5 -10.83 -3.46 -8.27
CA SER A 5 -9.58 -3.66 -7.49
C SER A 5 -9.46 -2.73 -6.28
N LYS A 6 -10.01 -1.51 -6.39
CA LYS A 6 -10.05 -0.55 -5.27
C LYS A 6 -11.04 -1.00 -4.19
N GLU A 7 -12.21 -1.50 -4.59
CA GLU A 7 -13.20 -2.08 -3.68
C GLU A 7 -12.63 -3.30 -2.94
N ILE A 8 -11.90 -4.18 -3.64
CA ILE A 8 -11.20 -5.31 -3.01
C ILE A 8 -10.15 -4.85 -2.02
N LEU A 9 -9.32 -3.86 -2.37
CA LEU A 9 -8.31 -3.33 -1.44
C LEU A 9 -8.96 -2.76 -0.17
N SER A 10 -10.03 -1.97 -0.31
CA SER A 10 -10.78 -1.47 0.84
C SER A 10 -11.36 -2.60 1.68
N LYS A 11 -11.91 -3.64 1.06
CA LYS A 11 -12.45 -4.81 1.76
C LYS A 11 -11.37 -5.56 2.56
N LEU A 12 -10.17 -5.74 1.99
CA LEU A 12 -9.05 -6.35 2.71
C LEU A 12 -8.69 -5.54 3.96
N ILE A 13 -8.54 -4.22 3.82
CA ILE A 13 -8.21 -3.31 4.93
C ILE A 13 -9.29 -3.34 6.02
N SER A 14 -10.58 -3.31 5.65
CA SER A 14 -11.69 -3.44 6.61
C SER A 14 -11.70 -4.76 7.38
N ASN A 15 -11.05 -5.80 6.86
CA ASN A 15 -10.87 -7.10 7.53
C ASN A 15 -9.54 -7.18 8.29
N GLY A 16 -8.84 -6.06 8.50
CA GLY A 16 -7.57 -6.01 9.22
C GLY A 16 -6.38 -6.56 8.43
N ILE A 17 -6.53 -6.70 7.11
CA ILE A 17 -5.45 -7.14 6.21
C ILE A 17 -4.78 -5.91 5.64
N GLU A 18 -3.52 -5.72 5.99
CA GLU A 18 -2.71 -4.65 5.44
C GLU A 18 -2.03 -5.12 4.14
N VAL A 19 -1.96 -4.25 3.14
CA VAL A 19 -1.23 -4.51 1.90
C VAL A 19 -0.17 -3.43 1.72
N LYS A 20 1.09 -3.85 1.82
CA LYS A 20 2.29 -3.02 1.65
C LYS A 20 2.93 -3.28 0.30
N LEU A 21 3.87 -2.42 -0.09
CA LEU A 21 4.67 -2.58 -1.30
C LEU A 21 6.14 -2.77 -0.92
N HIS A 22 6.74 -3.87 -1.34
CA HIS A 22 8.16 -4.17 -1.16
C HIS A 22 8.76 -4.37 -2.55
N GLU A 23 9.69 -3.50 -2.98
CA GLU A 23 10.31 -3.60 -4.31
C GLU A 23 9.27 -3.71 -5.44
N ASP A 24 8.21 -2.90 -5.36
CA ASP A 24 7.06 -2.92 -6.30
C ASP A 24 6.25 -4.23 -6.33
N HIS A 25 6.48 -5.14 -5.38
CA HIS A 25 5.65 -6.30 -5.13
C HIS A 25 4.68 -6.04 -3.97
N PRO A 26 3.37 -6.32 -4.15
CA PRO A 26 2.43 -6.23 -3.05
C PRO A 26 2.67 -7.38 -2.07
N VAL A 27 2.77 -7.05 -0.79
CA VAL A 27 2.93 -8.00 0.31
C VAL A 27 1.76 -7.83 1.27
N ILE A 28 1.18 -8.95 1.69
CA ILE A 28 0.05 -8.96 2.61
C ILE A 28 0.58 -9.16 4.03
N TYR A 29 0.20 -8.26 4.93
CA TYR A 29 0.51 -8.30 6.34
C TYR A 29 -0.78 -8.49 7.15
N SER A 30 -0.75 -9.40 8.11
CA SER A 30 -1.84 -9.62 9.06
C SER A 30 -1.27 -10.13 10.37
N LYS A 31 -1.77 -9.62 11.49
CA LYS A 31 -1.41 -10.11 12.83
C LYS A 31 -1.97 -11.52 13.10
N ASN A 32 -3.07 -11.86 12.44
CA ASN A 32 -3.76 -13.13 12.57
C ASN A 32 -3.62 -13.95 11.29
N LYS A 33 -3.90 -15.26 11.40
CA LYS A 33 -4.03 -16.11 10.21
C LYS A 33 -5.09 -15.53 9.28
N ILE A 34 -4.73 -15.32 8.01
CA ILE A 34 -5.62 -14.75 7.02
C ILE A 34 -6.64 -15.80 6.59
N ASP A 35 -7.91 -15.40 6.52
CA ASP A 35 -8.98 -16.21 5.95
C ASP A 35 -8.62 -16.64 4.50
N PRO A 36 -8.67 -17.94 4.15
CA PRO A 36 -8.31 -18.41 2.82
C PRO A 36 -9.09 -17.75 1.68
N VAL A 37 -10.35 -17.37 1.89
CA VAL A 37 -11.17 -16.65 0.91
C VAL A 37 -10.61 -15.25 0.68
N MET A 38 -10.23 -14.54 1.74
CA MET A 38 -9.62 -13.21 1.63
C MET A 38 -8.24 -13.27 0.97
N TYR A 39 -7.44 -14.29 1.30
CA TYR A 39 -6.15 -14.51 0.64
C TYR A 39 -6.31 -14.76 -0.87
N ASN A 40 -7.23 -15.65 -1.26
CA ASN A 40 -7.51 -15.95 -2.66
C ASN A 40 -8.05 -14.73 -3.42
N LEU A 41 -8.88 -13.92 -2.75
CA LEU A 41 -9.38 -12.66 -3.31
C LEU A 41 -8.23 -11.67 -3.57
N ALA A 42 -7.32 -11.48 -2.60
CA ALA A 42 -6.15 -10.64 -2.77
C ALA A 42 -5.24 -11.15 -3.90
N LYS A 43 -5.01 -12.47 -3.98
CA LYS A 43 -4.23 -13.10 -5.04
C LYS A 43 -4.83 -12.88 -6.43
N LYS A 44 -6.14 -13.05 -6.57
CA LYS A 44 -6.88 -12.84 -7.84
C LYS A 44 -6.77 -11.39 -8.33
N HIS A 45 -6.74 -10.43 -7.41
CA HIS A 45 -6.70 -9.00 -7.72
C HIS A 45 -5.31 -8.37 -7.57
N ARG A 46 -4.26 -9.20 -7.41
CA ARG A 46 -2.88 -8.77 -7.08
C ARG A 46 -2.39 -7.65 -7.98
N GLU A 47 -2.46 -7.83 -9.30
CA GLU A 47 -1.93 -6.85 -10.25
C GLU A 47 -2.65 -5.50 -10.17
N GLY A 48 -3.98 -5.52 -10.03
CA GLY A 48 -4.78 -4.31 -9.87
C GLY A 48 -4.43 -3.57 -8.59
N ILE A 49 -4.27 -4.30 -7.48
CA ILE A 49 -3.83 -3.77 -6.20
C ILE A 49 -2.43 -3.18 -6.30
N THR A 50 -1.46 -3.87 -6.93
CA THR A 50 -0.11 -3.37 -7.16
C THR A 50 -0.13 -2.02 -7.88
N ARG A 51 -0.89 -1.91 -8.99
CA ARG A 51 -0.98 -0.67 -9.76
C ARG A 51 -1.57 0.48 -8.94
N ILE A 52 -2.54 0.20 -8.08
CA ILE A 52 -3.09 1.20 -7.14
C ILE A 52 -2.01 1.66 -6.18
N LEU A 53 -1.31 0.73 -5.53
CA LEU A 53 -0.26 1.06 -4.55
C LEU A 53 0.90 1.82 -5.17
N ILE A 54 1.37 1.44 -6.37
CA ILE A 54 2.42 2.18 -7.09
C ILE A 54 1.98 3.61 -7.39
N LYS A 55 0.73 3.81 -7.82
CA LYS A 55 0.20 5.15 -8.08
C LYS A 55 0.17 5.98 -6.80
N GLU A 56 -0.37 5.44 -5.71
CA GLU A 56 -0.41 6.10 -4.41
C GLU A 56 1.01 6.46 -3.91
N LYS A 57 1.98 5.54 -4.03
CA LYS A 57 3.40 5.77 -3.71
C LYS A 57 3.95 6.98 -4.48
N ASN A 58 3.74 7.01 -5.79
CA ASN A 58 4.26 8.08 -6.64
C ASN A 58 3.62 9.43 -6.34
N ASP A 59 2.33 9.46 -6.04
CA ASP A 59 1.64 10.69 -5.65
C ASP A 59 2.11 11.18 -4.27
N LEU A 60 2.35 10.29 -3.30
CA LEU A 60 2.95 10.62 -2.01
C LEU A 60 4.39 11.13 -2.14
N LEU A 61 5.22 10.54 -3.01
CA LEU A 61 6.56 11.03 -3.28
C LEU A 61 6.55 12.47 -3.79
N LYS A 62 5.63 12.82 -4.70
CA LYS A 62 5.48 14.21 -5.17
C LYS A 62 5.13 15.17 -4.03
N LEU A 63 4.27 14.74 -3.11
CA LEU A 63 3.90 15.54 -1.93
C LEU A 63 5.09 15.69 -0.97
N TYR A 64 5.81 14.60 -0.71
CA TYR A 64 7.03 14.60 0.11
C TYR A 64 8.07 15.61 -0.39
N TYR A 65 8.39 15.60 -1.68
CA TYR A 65 9.40 16.51 -2.24
C TYR A 65 8.97 17.98 -2.26
N LYS A 66 7.66 18.26 -2.23
CA LYS A 66 7.11 19.63 -2.16
C LYS A 66 6.90 20.14 -0.73
N SER A 67 7.09 19.29 0.27
CA SER A 67 6.78 19.59 1.67
C SER A 67 8.02 19.91 2.48
N SER A 68 7.81 20.56 3.63
CA SER A 68 8.83 20.83 4.65
C SER A 68 8.28 20.56 6.05
N GLY A 69 9.16 20.51 7.05
CA GLY A 69 8.80 20.32 8.46
C GLY A 69 7.97 19.06 8.72
N THR A 70 6.94 19.19 9.56
CA THR A 70 6.08 18.09 10.00
C THR A 70 5.38 17.36 8.86
N SER A 71 4.91 18.07 7.83
CA SER A 71 4.27 17.43 6.67
C SER A 71 5.24 16.53 5.92
N LYS A 72 6.49 16.97 5.76
CA LYS A 72 7.54 16.16 5.13
C LYS A 72 7.82 14.89 5.94
N LEU A 73 7.93 15.02 7.27
CA LEU A 73 8.11 13.88 8.18
C LEU A 73 6.93 12.89 8.09
N PHE A 74 5.69 13.40 8.06
CA PHE A 74 4.50 12.57 7.95
C PHE A 74 4.48 11.76 6.64
N TYR A 75 4.76 12.39 5.51
CA TYR A 75 4.84 11.66 4.23
C TYR A 75 5.99 10.66 4.20
N ARG A 76 7.14 10.99 4.81
CA ARG A 76 8.27 10.09 4.94
C ARG A 76 7.87 8.81 5.68
N ILE A 77 7.23 8.93 6.85
CA ILE A 77 6.78 7.79 7.65
C ILE A 77 5.88 6.86 6.82
N ILE A 78 4.93 7.40 6.05
CA ILE A 78 4.06 6.59 5.20
C ILE A 78 4.86 5.87 4.10
N LEU A 79 5.81 6.57 3.46
CA LEU A 79 6.66 6.03 2.41
C LEU A 79 7.57 4.89 2.92
N GLU A 80 8.11 5.03 4.13
CA GLU A 80 8.90 4.00 4.80
C GLU A 80 8.02 2.82 5.22
N GLU A 81 6.94 3.06 5.97
CA GLU A 81 6.12 2.00 6.57
C GLU A 81 5.31 1.19 5.56
N LYS A 82 4.69 1.85 4.57
CA LYS A 82 3.76 1.20 3.62
C LYS A 82 4.44 0.80 2.31
N TYR A 83 5.46 1.54 1.90
CA TYR A 83 6.10 1.35 0.59
C TYR A 83 7.58 0.95 0.66
N ASN A 84 8.09 0.67 1.86
CA ASN A 84 9.44 0.16 2.11
C ASN A 84 10.54 0.99 1.44
N LEU A 85 10.34 2.30 1.33
CA LEU A 85 11.33 3.24 0.83
C LEU A 85 12.36 3.53 1.91
N LYS A 86 13.63 3.65 1.51
CA LYS A 86 14.70 4.11 2.40
C LYS A 86 15.13 5.49 1.96
N PHE A 87 15.03 6.46 2.84
CA PHE A 87 15.64 7.77 2.65
C PHE A 87 17.03 7.75 3.29
N LEU A 88 18.05 8.08 2.50
CA LEU A 88 19.39 8.32 3.01
C LEU A 88 19.39 9.76 3.51
N ASP A 89 19.48 9.91 4.82
CA ASP A 89 19.60 11.22 5.48
C ASP A 89 21.02 11.76 5.41
#